data_AF-A0A1B7N518-F1
#
_entry.id   AF-A0A1B7N518-F1
#
_cell.length_a   1.000
_cell.length_b   1.000
_cell.length_c   1.000
_cell.angle_alpha   90.00
_cell.angle_beta   90.00
_cell.angle_gamma   90.00
#
_symmetry.space_group_name_H-M   'P 1'
#
loop_
_entity.id
_entity.type
_entity.pdbx_description
1 polymer ?
#
loop_
_entity_poly.entity_id
_entity_poly.type
_entity_poly.pdbx_seq_one_letter_code
_entity_poly.pdbx_strand_id
1 'polypeptide(L)'
;VPHLGLHSAAVSGDIGLVQYALSHGQPVNSVLDGVLPLHAACAGGNDLVVELLIKHGADVNASRLPRRYSDRSRDSAAPIVGTSGATPLHFAAANGH
;
A
#
# COMPACT_ATOMS: atom_id res chain seq x y z
N VAL A 1 -3.50 15.43 7.57
CA VAL A 1 -3.94 14.06 7.93
C VAL A 1 -3.06 13.56 9.05
N PRO A 2 -3.60 12.92 10.10
CA PRO A 2 -2.77 12.36 11.15
C PRO A 2 -1.95 11.19 10.57
N HIS A 3 -0.64 11.17 10.87
CA HIS A 3 0.27 10.09 10.50
C HIS A 3 0.49 9.20 11.73
N LEU A 4 -0.48 8.32 11.99
CA LEU A 4 -0.53 7.38 13.11
C LEU A 4 0.27 6.09 12.85
N GLY A 5 1.28 6.14 11.98
CA GLY A 5 2.16 5.00 11.72
C GLY A 5 1.48 3.80 11.03
N LEU A 6 0.41 3.99 10.25
CA LEU A 6 -0.29 2.87 9.58
C LEU A 6 0.65 2.00 8.76
N HIS A 7 1.57 2.64 8.04
CA HIS A 7 2.50 1.96 7.14
C HIS A 7 3.46 1.09 7.93
N SER A 8 4.02 1.60 9.02
CA SER A 8 4.88 0.81 9.90
C SER A 8 4.10 -0.34 10.55
N ALA A 9 2.90 -0.07 11.06
CA ALA A 9 2.02 -1.08 11.63
C ALA A 9 1.65 -2.18 10.62
N ALA A 10 1.44 -1.78 9.36
CA ALA A 10 1.12 -2.69 8.28
C ALA A 10 2.31 -3.59 7.92
N VAL A 11 3.52 -3.04 7.85
CA VAL A 11 4.75 -3.83 7.66
C VAL A 11 5.03 -4.76 8.84
N SER A 12 4.80 -4.30 10.08
CA SER A 12 5.08 -5.10 11.28
C SER A 12 4.01 -6.13 11.60
N GLY A 13 2.81 -5.99 11.04
CA GLY A 13 1.67 -6.86 11.35
C GLY A 13 0.92 -6.44 12.61
N ASP A 14 1.15 -5.21 13.13
CA ASP A 14 0.53 -4.70 14.35
C ASP A 14 -0.95 -4.33 14.17
N ILE A 15 -1.81 -5.34 14.25
CA ILE A 15 -3.27 -5.20 14.11
C ILE A 15 -3.84 -4.13 15.05
N GLY A 16 -3.37 -4.07 16.30
CA GLY A 16 -3.84 -3.10 17.29
C GLY A 16 -3.56 -1.65 16.88
N LEU A 17 -2.36 -1.39 16.36
CA LEU A 17 -1.98 -0.06 15.89
C LEU A 17 -2.72 0.30 14.59
N VAL A 18 -2.94 -0.67 13.71
CA VAL A 18 -3.77 -0.49 12.49
C VAL A 18 -5.20 -0.09 12.87
N GLN A 19 -5.85 -0.82 13.77
CA GLN A 19 -7.21 -0.51 14.22
C GLN A 19 -7.30 0.85 14.92
N TYR A 20 -6.34 1.15 15.80
CA TYR A 20 -6.25 2.43 16.49
C TYR A 20 -6.21 3.57 15.47
N ALA A 21 -5.30 3.46 14.50
CA ALA A 21 -5.08 4.50 13.51
C ALA A 21 -6.29 4.70 12.58
N LEU A 22 -6.95 3.61 12.14
CA LEU A 22 -8.19 3.69 11.36
C LEU A 22 -9.35 4.29 12.18
N SER A 23 -9.47 3.93 13.46
CA SER A 23 -10.50 4.45 14.37
C SER A 23 -10.30 5.93 14.69
N HIS A 24 -9.05 6.40 14.68
CA HIS A 24 -8.69 7.82 14.84
C HIS A 24 -8.82 8.65 13.55
N GLY A 25 -9.51 8.11 12.52
CA GLY A 25 -9.83 8.84 11.30
C GLY A 25 -8.68 8.95 10.31
N GLN A 26 -7.62 8.13 10.45
CA GLN A 26 -6.62 8.04 9.41
C GLN A 26 -7.18 7.31 8.20
N PRO A 27 -7.01 7.85 6.98
CA PRO A 27 -7.52 7.20 5.79
C PRO A 27 -6.81 5.86 5.54
N VAL A 28 -7.61 4.83 5.24
CA VAL A 28 -7.12 3.49 4.87
C VAL A 28 -6.22 3.51 3.63
N ASN A 29 -6.45 4.48 2.73
CA ASN A 29 -5.65 4.72 1.53
C ASN A 29 -4.61 5.85 1.75
N SER A 30 -4.09 6.00 2.97
CA SER A 30 -3.07 7.01 3.27
C SER A 30 -1.79 6.76 2.45
N VAL A 31 -1.34 7.77 1.71
CA VAL A 31 -0.15 7.66 0.88
C VAL A 31 1.06 8.18 1.64
N LEU A 32 2.07 7.34 1.82
CA LEU A 32 3.38 7.71 2.35
C LEU A 32 4.42 7.43 1.25
N ASP A 33 5.04 8.47 0.70
CA ASP A 33 6.04 8.30 -0.39
C ASP A 33 5.54 7.51 -1.62
N GLY A 34 4.25 7.65 -1.93
CA GLY A 34 3.56 6.92 -2.99
C GLY A 34 3.08 5.52 -2.58
N VAL A 35 3.40 5.06 -1.36
CA VAL A 35 3.03 3.74 -0.82
C VAL A 35 1.71 3.82 -0.05
N LEU A 36 0.81 2.89 -0.31
CA LEU A 36 -0.41 2.71 0.50
C LEU A 36 -0.16 1.71 1.63
N PRO A 37 -0.95 1.72 2.72
CA PRO A 37 -0.77 0.81 3.84
C PRO A 37 -0.93 -0.65 3.40
N LEU A 38 -1.79 -0.90 2.41
CA LEU A 38 -1.97 -2.22 1.81
C LEU A 38 -0.65 -2.76 1.20
N HIS A 39 0.11 -1.90 0.51
CA HIS A 39 1.42 -2.30 -0.03
C HIS A 39 2.42 -2.64 1.08
N ALA A 40 2.39 -1.86 2.16
CA ALA A 40 3.21 -2.12 3.34
C ALA A 40 2.84 -3.47 4.00
N ALA A 41 1.55 -3.78 4.12
CA ALA A 41 1.08 -5.07 4.63
C ALA A 41 1.53 -6.25 3.75
N CYS A 42 1.41 -6.11 2.42
CA CYS A 42 1.89 -7.12 1.48
C CYS A 42 3.42 -7.28 1.52
N ALA A 43 4.16 -6.18 1.65
CA ALA A 43 5.62 -6.23 1.76
C ALA A 43 6.09 -6.91 3.06
N GLY A 44 5.31 -6.79 4.14
CA GLY A 44 5.54 -7.48 5.40
C GLY A 44 5.00 -8.91 5.46
N GLY A 45 4.28 -9.38 4.43
CA GLY A 45 3.65 -10.72 4.43
C GLY A 45 2.50 -10.87 5.44
N ASN A 46 1.88 -9.76 5.85
CA ASN A 46 0.88 -9.77 6.93
C ASN A 46 -0.55 -9.90 6.40
N ASP A 47 -0.94 -11.13 6.05
CA ASP A 47 -2.26 -11.42 5.47
C ASP A 47 -3.43 -10.94 6.33
N LEU A 48 -3.32 -11.05 7.67
CA LEU A 48 -4.35 -10.57 8.60
C LEU A 48 -4.53 -9.05 8.51
N VAL A 49 -3.45 -8.30 8.34
CA VAL A 49 -3.53 -6.84 8.18
C VAL A 49 -4.07 -6.48 6.80
N VAL A 50 -3.69 -7.23 5.76
CA VAL A 50 -4.26 -7.08 4.42
C VAL A 50 -5.77 -7.26 4.47
N GLU A 51 -6.27 -8.33 5.10
CA GLU A 51 -7.71 -8.59 5.23
C GLU A 51 -8.42 -7.47 6.00
N LEU A 52 -7.80 -6.97 7.08
CA LEU A 52 -8.36 -5.88 7.88
C LEU A 52 -8.47 -4.58 7.07
N LEU A 53 -7.41 -4.21 6.34
CA LEU A 53 -7.41 -3.03 5.48
C LEU A 53 -8.49 -3.15 4.39
N ILE A 54 -8.62 -4.32 3.76
CA ILE A 54 -9.66 -4.59 2.75
C ILE A 54 -11.06 -4.46 3.36
N LYS A 55 -11.30 -5.02 4.56
CA LYS A 55 -12.57 -4.86 5.30
C LYS A 55 -12.91 -3.41 5.59
N HIS A 56 -11.90 -2.56 5.80
CA HIS A 56 -12.06 -1.12 5.99
C HIS A 56 -12.14 -0.32 4.68
N GLY A 57 -12.25 -0.96 3.52
CA GLY A 57 -12.40 -0.31 2.23
C GLY A 57 -11.09 0.12 1.56
N ALA A 58 -9.97 -0.53 1.91
CA ALA A 58 -8.73 -0.35 1.16
C ALA A 58 -8.93 -0.75 -0.30
N ASP A 59 -8.42 0.07 -1.22
CA ASP A 59 -8.45 -0.26 -2.63
C ASP A 59 -7.33 -1.26 -2.95
N VAL A 60 -7.73 -2.51 -3.23
CA VAL A 60 -6.82 -3.60 -3.62
C VAL A 60 -6.13 -3.36 -4.96
N ASN A 61 -6.72 -2.53 -5.82
CA ASN A 61 -6.18 -2.19 -7.13
C ASN A 61 -5.39 -0.88 -7.12
N ALA A 62 -5.21 -0.25 -5.96
CA ALA A 62 -4.47 0.99 -5.88
C ALA A 62 -3.02 0.78 -6.34
N SER A 63 -2.69 1.35 -7.50
CA SER A 63 -1.31 1.44 -7.97
C SER A 63 -0.58 2.50 -7.15
N ARG A 64 0.72 2.28 -6.92
CA ARG A 64 1.62 3.34 -6.43
C ARG A 64 1.37 4.60 -7.26
N LEU A 65 1.05 5.73 -6.62
CA LEU A 65 1.00 6.99 -7.34
C LEU A 65 2.44 7.31 -7.78
N PRO A 66 2.68 7.53 -9.08
CA PRO A 66 4.00 7.95 -9.52
C PRO A 66 4.32 9.26 -8.80
N ARG A 67 5.52 9.34 -8.21
CA ARG A 67 6.05 10.61 -7.71
C ARG A 67 5.93 11.59 -8.86
N ARG A 68 5.16 12.67 -8.67
CA ARG A 68 4.82 13.60 -9.75
C ARG A 68 6.07 14.18 -10.40
N TYR A 69 6.48 13.58 -11.50
CA TYR A 69 7.27 14.08 -12.64
C TYR A 69 7.47 12.81 -13.49
N SER A 70 6.98 12.62 -14.69
CA SER A 70 6.74 13.51 -15.82
C SER A 70 5.56 12.93 -16.59
N ASP A 71 4.63 13.78 -17.01
CA ASP A 71 4.36 14.06 -18.41
C ASP A 71 3.88 12.88 -19.27
N ARG A 72 2.86 13.24 -20.03
CA ARG A 72 1.99 12.53 -20.94
C ARG A 72 2.59 11.32 -21.68
N SER A 73 1.65 10.39 -21.92
CA SER A 73 1.62 9.49 -23.08
C SER A 73 2.66 8.38 -23.09
N ARG A 74 2.19 7.15 -22.83
CA ARG A 74 2.08 6.19 -23.92
C ARG A 74 1.31 4.96 -23.48
N ASP A 75 0.23 4.72 -24.22
CA ASP A 75 -0.26 3.39 -24.53
C ASP A 75 0.94 2.48 -24.84
N SER A 76 1.15 1.41 -24.07
CA SER A 76 1.88 0.22 -24.50
C SER A 76 1.83 -0.86 -23.42
N ALA A 77 1.22 -1.97 -23.80
CA ALA A 77 1.15 -3.21 -23.06
C ALA A 77 2.53 -3.86 -22.87
N ALA A 78 3.27 -3.45 -21.86
CA ALA A 78 4.32 -4.25 -21.22
C ALA A 78 4.74 -3.59 -19.90
N PRO A 79 4.52 -4.23 -18.73
CA PRO A 79 5.00 -3.67 -17.47
C PRO A 79 6.52 -3.81 -17.43
N ILE A 80 7.22 -2.68 -17.52
CA ILE A 80 8.67 -2.62 -17.36
C ILE A 80 8.95 -2.80 -15.87
N VAL A 81 9.67 -3.87 -15.55
CA VAL A 81 10.13 -4.19 -14.19
C VAL A 81 11.04 -3.07 -13.69
N GLY A 82 10.49 -2.18 -12.86
CA GLY A 82 11.27 -1.09 -12.27
C GLY A 82 10.45 0.17 -12.00
N THR A 83 9.94 0.26 -10.78
CA THR A 83 9.65 1.53 -10.06
C THR A 83 8.43 2.36 -10.43
N SER A 84 7.82 2.21 -11.62
CA SER A 84 6.65 3.02 -12.02
C SER A 84 5.45 2.14 -12.37
N GLY A 85 4.65 1.77 -11.35
CA GLY A 85 3.42 0.97 -11.53
C GLY A 85 3.38 -0.37 -10.77
N ALA A 86 4.29 -0.61 -9.83
CA ALA A 86 4.27 -1.82 -9.02
C ALA A 86 2.98 -1.87 -8.18
N THR A 87 2.19 -2.92 -8.40
CA THR A 87 0.98 -3.24 -7.63
C THR A 87 1.36 -3.92 -6.30
N PRO A 88 0.43 -4.00 -5.32
CA PRO A 88 0.69 -4.70 -4.05
C PRO A 88 1.20 -6.14 -4.24
N LEU A 89 0.68 -6.82 -5.27
CA LEU A 89 1.04 -8.20 -5.62
C LEU A 89 2.49 -8.34 -6.12
N HIS A 90 3.05 -7.32 -6.79
CA HIS A 90 4.46 -7.32 -7.18
C HIS A 90 5.39 -7.26 -5.95
N PHE A 91 4.98 -6.59 -4.86
CA PHE A 91 5.79 -6.49 -3.64
C PHE A 91 5.77 -7.77 -2.81
N ALA A 92 4.64 -8.48 -2.74
CA ALA A 92 4.56 -9.80 -2.13
C ALA A 92 5.49 -10.79 -2.88
N ALA A 93 5.40 -10.81 -4.21
CA ALA A 93 6.25 -11.65 -5.05
C ALA A 93 7.74 -11.31 -4.96
N ALA A 94 8.09 -10.02 -4.83
CA ALA A 94 9.49 -9.58 -4.70
C ALA A 94 10.12 -9.91 -3.33
N ASN A 95 9.31 -10.09 -2.28
CA ASN A 95 9.80 -10.41 -0.93
C ASN A 95 9.65 -11.90 -0.57
N GLY A 96 9.16 -12.74 -1.49
CA GLY A 96 9.19 -14.19 -1.34
C GLY A 96 8.11 -14.76 -0.43
N HIS A 97 6.90 -14.19 -0.46
CA HIS A 97 5.70 -14.75 0.16
C HIS A 97 4.73 -15.26 -0.90
#